data_AF-A0A3C0B562-F1
#
_entry.id   AF-A0A3C0B562-F1
#
_cell.length_a   1.000
_cell.length_b   1.000
_cell.length_c   1.000
_cell.angle_alpha   90.00
_cell.angle_beta   90.00
_cell.angle_gamma   90.00
#
_symmetry.space_group_name_H-M   'P 1'
#
loop_
_entity.id
_entity.type
_entity.pdbx_description
1 polymer ?
#
loop_
_entity_poly.entity_id
_entity_poly.type
_entity_poly.pdbx_seq_one_letter_code
_entity_poly.pdbx_strand_id
1 'polypeptide(L)'
;MKNNASKPLALTFFASGIWDTIAGIMYLFFIGDGRYFDNPSVHPFYSLFLGSFFICFAYLQFLSACNIERYIFNVGCLIIGRVFYVVQLYYFIGFVEGFPSTFLMTGIIDGTFVILYLIFTVQSGFGFRDLFLPNKGE
;
A
#
# COMPACT_ATOMS: atom_id res chain seq x y z
N MET A 1 4.58 30.06 0.88
CA MET A 1 3.65 29.48 -0.12
C MET A 1 3.98 28.00 -0.27
N LYS A 2 3.27 27.08 0.42
CA LYS A 2 3.63 25.64 0.39
C LYS A 2 2.44 24.67 0.54
N ASN A 3 1.19 25.14 0.54
CA ASN A 3 0.04 24.30 0.94
C ASN A 3 -0.74 23.63 -0.22
N ASN A 4 -0.48 23.95 -1.48
CA ASN A 4 -1.28 23.43 -2.60
C ASN A 4 -0.62 22.28 -3.35
N ALA A 5 0.71 22.19 -3.35
CA ALA A 5 1.44 21.16 -4.10
C ALA A 5 1.39 19.77 -3.43
N SER A 6 1.23 19.72 -2.11
CA SER A 6 1.15 18.48 -1.31
C SER A 6 -0.25 17.87 -1.23
N LYS A 7 -1.29 18.60 -1.67
CA LYS A 7 -2.68 18.12 -1.67
C LYS A 7 -2.91 16.86 -2.52
N PRO A 8 -2.38 16.75 -3.76
CA PRO A 8 -2.53 15.54 -4.56
C PRO A 8 -1.87 14.32 -3.91
N LEU A 9 -0.70 14.51 -3.29
CA LEU A 9 -0.01 13.44 -2.55
C LEU A 9 -0.84 12.99 -1.35
N ALA A 10 -1.31 13.93 -0.52
CA ALA A 10 -2.16 13.63 0.62
C ALA A 10 -3.45 12.90 0.23
N LEU A 11 -4.12 13.35 -0.85
CA LEU A 11 -5.35 12.73 -1.34
C LEU A 11 -5.09 11.31 -1.86
N THR A 12 -3.99 11.11 -2.58
CA THR A 12 -3.60 9.79 -3.09
C THR A 12 -3.27 8.85 -1.93
N PHE A 13 -2.56 9.35 -0.91
CA PHE A 13 -2.23 8.58 0.29
C PHE A 13 -3.50 8.19 1.06
N PHE A 14 -4.46 9.10 1.15
CA PHE A 14 -5.77 8.82 1.74
C PHE A 14 -6.54 7.77 0.93
N ALA A 15 -6.62 7.92 -0.40
CA ALA A 15 -7.33 6.99 -1.28
C ALA A 15 -6.75 5.57 -1.23
N SER A 16 -5.42 5.46 -1.17
CA SER A 16 -4.74 4.19 -0.92
C SER A 16 -5.04 3.61 0.46
N GLY A 17 -5.21 4.45 1.49
CA GLY A 17 -5.70 4.00 2.80
C GLY A 17 -7.10 3.39 2.73
N ILE A 18 -7.99 3.92 1.89
CA ILE A 18 -9.30 3.31 1.62
C ILE A 18 -9.11 1.94 0.97
N TRP A 19 -8.24 1.84 -0.03
CA TRP A 19 -7.94 0.58 -0.69
C TRP A 19 -7.40 -0.48 0.29
N ASP A 20 -6.46 -0.11 1.17
CA ASP A 20 -5.95 -1.01 2.20
C ASP A 20 -7.03 -1.40 3.21
N THR A 21 -7.97 -0.50 3.52
CA THR A 21 -9.14 -0.86 4.35
C THR A 21 -9.99 -1.92 3.65
N ILE A 22 -10.27 -1.75 2.36
CA ILE A 22 -11.05 -2.71 1.56
C ILE A 22 -10.30 -4.05 1.50
N ALA A 23 -9.01 -4.05 1.21
CA ALA A 23 -8.17 -5.24 1.21
C ALA A 23 -8.18 -5.93 2.58
N GLY A 24 -8.06 -5.17 3.67
CA GLY A 24 -8.13 -5.69 5.03
C GLY A 24 -9.44 -6.41 5.33
N ILE A 25 -10.58 -5.81 4.93
CA ILE A 25 -11.91 -6.43 5.06
C ILE A 25 -12.00 -7.69 4.20
N MET A 26 -11.48 -7.67 2.97
CA MET A 26 -11.43 -8.86 2.12
C MET A 26 -10.65 -9.99 2.76
N TYR A 27 -9.47 -9.69 3.32
CA TYR A 27 -8.63 -10.66 4.01
C TYR A 27 -9.25 -11.21 5.29
N LEU A 28 -10.02 -10.41 6.04
CA LEU A 28 -10.64 -10.85 7.29
C LEU A 28 -11.91 -11.68 7.08
N PHE A 29 -12.73 -11.33 6.08
CA PHE A 29 -14.09 -11.88 5.96
C PHE A 29 -14.34 -12.70 4.70
N PHE A 30 -13.49 -12.57 3.67
CA PHE A 30 -13.72 -13.23 2.38
C PHE A 30 -12.60 -14.20 1.99
N ILE A 31 -11.38 -14.00 2.49
CA ILE A 31 -10.21 -14.83 2.21
C ILE A 31 -9.90 -15.63 3.49
N GLY A 32 -9.99 -16.96 3.45
CA GLY A 32 -9.63 -17.84 4.57
C GLY A 32 -10.79 -18.27 5.49
N ASP A 33 -12.00 -17.75 5.33
CA ASP A 33 -13.20 -18.28 6.00
C ASP A 33 -13.87 -19.35 5.14
N GLY A 34 -13.47 -20.61 5.33
CA GLY A 34 -14.09 -21.80 4.70
C GLY A 34 -13.99 -21.92 3.16
N ARG A 35 -13.64 -20.84 2.45
CA ARG A 35 -13.26 -20.86 1.04
C ARG A 35 -11.78 -21.18 0.95
N TYR A 36 -11.47 -22.46 0.86
CA TYR A 36 -10.14 -22.91 0.48
C TYR A 36 -9.81 -22.28 -0.89
N PHE A 37 -8.83 -21.38 -0.92
CA PHE A 37 -8.03 -21.27 -2.13
C PHE A 37 -7.29 -22.61 -2.21
N ASP A 38 -7.82 -23.57 -2.96
CA ASP A 38 -7.26 -24.92 -3.03
C ASP A 38 -5.82 -24.90 -3.62
N ASN A 39 -5.43 -23.81 -4.28
CA ASN A 39 -4.06 -23.60 -4.71
C ASN A 39 -3.67 -22.10 -4.81
N PRO A 40 -2.67 -21.62 -4.05
CA PRO A 40 -2.07 -22.26 -2.87
C PRO A 40 -3.00 -22.17 -1.65
N SER A 41 -2.99 -23.21 -0.80
CA SER A 41 -3.76 -23.21 0.46
C SER A 41 -3.29 -22.08 1.39
N VAL A 42 -4.15 -21.10 1.63
CA VAL A 42 -3.90 -20.03 2.60
C VAL A 42 -4.47 -20.44 3.96
N HIS A 43 -3.60 -20.62 4.96
CA HIS A 43 -4.06 -20.88 6.32
C HIS A 43 -4.83 -19.65 6.85
N PRO A 44 -6.01 -19.80 7.46
CA PRO A 44 -6.85 -18.67 7.94
C PRO A 44 -6.10 -17.68 8.84
N PHE A 45 -5.12 -18.17 9.61
CA PHE A 45 -4.20 -17.34 10.39
C PHE A 45 -3.50 -16.26 9.56
N TYR A 46 -2.98 -16.62 8.38
CA TYR A 46 -2.27 -15.67 7.52
C TYR A 46 -3.22 -14.62 6.95
N SER A 47 -4.46 -15.00 6.63
CA SER A 47 -5.49 -14.04 6.19
C SER A 47 -5.84 -13.05 7.30
N LEU A 48 -6.04 -13.53 8.53
CA LEU A 48 -6.32 -12.67 9.69
C LEU A 48 -5.15 -11.74 10.01
N PHE A 49 -3.93 -12.27 9.95
CA PHE A 49 -2.72 -11.49 10.14
C PHE A 49 -2.60 -10.39 9.08
N LEU A 50 -2.63 -10.74 7.78
CA LEU A 50 -2.56 -9.79 6.67
C LEU A 50 -3.66 -8.72 6.74
N GLY A 51 -4.90 -9.14 6.99
CA GLY A 51 -6.03 -8.24 7.13
C GLY A 51 -5.83 -7.20 8.24
N SER A 52 -5.28 -7.63 9.39
CA SER A 52 -4.94 -6.74 10.51
C SER A 52 -3.85 -5.72 10.11
N PHE A 53 -2.80 -6.16 9.40
CA PHE A 53 -1.76 -5.25 8.90
C PHE A 53 -2.30 -4.21 7.94
N PHE A 54 -3.17 -4.59 7.00
CA PHE A 54 -3.78 -3.66 6.06
C PHE A 54 -4.62 -2.58 6.76
N ILE A 55 -5.38 -2.95 7.79
CA ILE A 55 -6.13 -1.97 8.60
C ILE A 55 -5.17 -1.02 9.35
N CYS A 56 -4.09 -1.54 9.92
CA CYS A 56 -3.08 -0.70 10.57
C CYS A 56 -2.43 0.28 9.57
N PHE A 57 -2.09 -0.18 8.36
CA PHE A 57 -1.55 0.70 7.31
C PHE A 57 -2.56 1.73 6.83
N ALA A 58 -3.83 1.36 6.68
CA ALA A 58 -4.89 2.30 6.34
C ALA A 58 -5.02 3.41 7.39
N TYR A 59 -5.00 3.05 8.68
CA TYR A 59 -5.03 4.01 9.77
C TYR A 59 -3.84 4.98 9.72
N LEU A 60 -2.62 4.47 9.52
CA LEU A 60 -1.43 5.30 9.36
C LEU A 60 -1.52 6.21 8.13
N GLN A 61 -2.11 5.74 7.03
CA GLN A 61 -2.34 6.54 5.83
C GLN A 61 -3.31 7.69 6.07
N PHE A 62 -4.44 7.42 6.73
CA PHE A 62 -5.42 8.46 7.07
C PHE A 62 -4.82 9.54 7.98
N LEU A 63 -4.09 9.14 9.02
CA LEU A 63 -3.41 10.09 9.91
C LEU A 63 -2.34 10.90 9.17
N SER A 64 -1.54 10.23 8.34
CA SER A 64 -0.46 10.89 7.60
C SER A 64 -0.99 11.83 6.53
N ALA A 65 -2.12 11.52 5.89
CA ALA A 65 -2.75 12.36 4.88
C ALA A 65 -3.17 13.73 5.44
N CYS A 66 -3.55 13.82 6.71
CA CYS A 66 -3.88 15.09 7.37
C CYS A 66 -2.67 16.03 7.55
N ASN A 67 -1.45 15.50 7.54
CA ASN A 67 -0.22 16.28 7.64
C ASN A 67 0.93 15.60 6.91
N ILE A 68 0.81 15.54 5.58
CA ILE A 68 1.70 14.72 4.74
C ILE A 68 3.15 15.20 4.78
N GLU A 69 3.40 16.50 5.00
CA GLU A 69 4.76 17.02 5.06
C GLU A 69 5.53 16.47 6.27
N ARG A 70 4.86 16.34 7.42
CA ARG A 70 5.45 15.78 8.63
C ARG A 70 5.67 14.26 8.52
N TYR A 71 4.79 13.59 7.79
CA TYR A 71 4.75 12.13 7.69
C TYR A 71 5.22 11.60 6.33
N ILE A 72 6.04 12.39 5.62
CA ILE A 72 6.56 12.02 4.30
C ILE A 72 7.38 10.72 4.32
N PHE A 73 8.04 10.44 5.46
CA PHE A 73 8.73 9.17 5.69
C PHE A 73 7.79 7.96 5.63
N ASN A 74 6.54 8.09 6.12
CA ASN A 74 5.55 7.01 6.03
C ASN A 74 5.17 6.70 4.58
N VAL A 75 5.17 7.72 3.71
CA VAL A 75 4.96 7.54 2.27
C VAL A 75 6.09 6.71 1.68
N GLY A 76 7.34 7.02 2.01
CA GLY A 76 8.50 6.24 1.55
C GLY A 76 8.50 4.79 2.04
N CYS A 77 8.17 4.56 3.32
CA CYS A 77 8.00 3.21 3.86
C CYS A 77 6.94 2.42 3.08
N LEU A 78 5.80 3.04 2.78
CA LEU A 78 4.73 2.39 2.03
C LEU A 78 5.12 2.10 0.57
N ILE A 79 5.87 3.00 -0.07
CA ILE A 79 6.42 2.77 -1.42
C ILE A 79 7.27 1.50 -1.42
N ILE A 80 8.20 1.35 -0.47
CA ILE A 80 9.08 0.16 -0.40
C ILE A 80 8.24 -1.11 -0.23
N GLY A 81 7.32 -1.12 0.73
CA GLY A 81 6.45 -2.27 0.99
C GLY A 81 5.61 -2.66 -0.22
N ARG A 82 5.01 -1.68 -0.91
CA ARG A 82 4.18 -1.90 -2.10
C ARG A 82 4.99 -2.38 -3.30
N VAL A 83 6.17 -1.81 -3.56
CA VAL A 83 7.04 -2.28 -4.64
C VAL A 83 7.45 -3.73 -4.39
N PHE A 84 7.87 -4.05 -3.17
CA PHE A 84 8.23 -5.41 -2.80
C PHE A 84 7.07 -6.39 -3.01
N TYR A 85 5.87 -6.03 -2.55
CA TYR A 85 4.65 -6.82 -2.74
C TYR A 85 4.31 -7.01 -4.22
N VAL A 86 4.29 -5.95 -5.04
CA VAL A 86 3.92 -6.01 -6.46
C VAL A 86 4.91 -6.89 -7.25
N VAL A 87 6.21 -6.75 -6.99
CA VAL A 87 7.24 -7.58 -7.63
C VAL A 87 7.05 -9.06 -7.28
N GLN A 88 6.85 -9.37 -6.00
CA GLN A 88 6.56 -10.74 -5.57
C GLN A 88 5.28 -11.25 -6.24
N LEU A 89 4.21 -10.46 -6.25
CA LEU A 89 2.93 -10.87 -6.79
C LEU A 89 3.01 -11.26 -8.27
N TYR A 90 3.64 -10.43 -9.10
CA TYR A 90 3.82 -10.76 -10.52
C TYR A 90 4.78 -11.93 -10.73
N TYR A 91 5.78 -12.10 -9.88
CA TYR A 91 6.62 -13.30 -9.90
C TYR A 91 5.79 -14.56 -9.64
N PHE A 92 4.95 -14.56 -8.60
CA PHE A 92 4.09 -15.71 -8.29
C PHE A 92 3.05 -15.98 -9.39
N ILE A 93 2.43 -14.94 -9.96
CA ILE A 93 1.49 -15.09 -11.08
C ILE A 93 2.18 -15.69 -12.32
N GLY A 94 3.42 -15.30 -12.62
CA GLY A 94 4.12 -15.72 -13.83
C GLY A 94 4.84 -17.07 -13.73
N PHE A 95 5.30 -17.44 -12.54
CA PHE A 95 6.20 -18.59 -12.34
C PHE A 95 5.62 -19.71 -11.46
N VAL A 96 4.47 -19.52 -10.81
CA VAL A 96 3.82 -20.57 -10.01
C VAL A 96 2.53 -21.02 -10.70
N GLU A 97 2.54 -22.27 -11.19
CA GLU A 97 1.39 -22.87 -11.83
C GLU A 97 0.20 -22.94 -10.88
N GLY A 98 -0.98 -22.52 -11.37
CA GLY A 98 -2.21 -22.52 -10.58
C GLY A 98 -2.39 -21.32 -9.64
N PHE A 99 -1.47 -20.35 -9.63
CA PHE A 99 -1.66 -19.14 -8.84
C PHE A 99 -2.85 -18.29 -9.35
N PRO A 100 -3.72 -17.75 -8.48
CA PRO A 100 -4.94 -17.09 -8.92
C PRO A 100 -4.65 -15.78 -9.66
N SER A 101 -5.10 -15.68 -10.91
CA SER A 101 -4.99 -14.46 -11.72
C SER A 101 -5.88 -13.31 -11.22
N THR A 102 -6.80 -13.58 -10.29
CA THR A 102 -7.63 -12.55 -9.64
C THR A 102 -6.79 -11.52 -8.89
N PHE A 103 -5.61 -11.89 -8.39
CA PHE A 103 -4.69 -10.96 -7.74
C PHE A 103 -3.94 -10.04 -8.73
N LEU A 104 -4.02 -10.27 -10.04
CA LEU A 104 -3.41 -9.38 -11.02
C LEU A 104 -3.94 -7.95 -10.88
N MET A 105 -5.24 -7.80 -10.62
CA MET A 105 -5.87 -6.50 -10.40
C MET A 105 -5.29 -5.78 -9.18
N THR A 106 -5.01 -6.49 -8.08
CA THR A 106 -4.44 -5.87 -6.88
C THR A 106 -3.02 -5.36 -7.16
N GLY A 107 -2.22 -6.13 -7.90
CA GLY A 107 -0.89 -5.70 -8.36
C GLY A 107 -0.92 -4.44 -9.24
N ILE A 108 -1.90 -4.31 -10.14
CA ILE A 108 -2.08 -3.10 -10.97
C ILE A 108 -2.41 -1.89 -10.10
N ILE A 109 -3.37 -2.04 -9.18
CA ILE A 109 -3.82 -0.93 -8.31
C ILE A 109 -2.66 -0.47 -7.43
N ASP A 110 -1.98 -1.41 -6.76
CA ASP A 110 -0.89 -1.09 -5.85
C ASP A 110 0.31 -0.50 -6.59
N GLY A 111 0.62 -0.99 -7.80
CA GLY A 111 1.63 -0.41 -8.68
C GLY A 111 1.26 1.02 -9.13
N THR A 112 -0.02 1.26 -9.42
CA THR A 112 -0.51 2.60 -9.77
C THR A 112 -0.33 3.57 -8.61
N PHE A 113 -0.67 3.17 -7.38
CA PHE A 113 -0.44 4.01 -6.20
C PHE A 113 1.05 4.33 -5.99
N VAL A 114 1.94 3.36 -6.17
CA VAL A 114 3.39 3.59 -6.10
C VAL A 114 3.83 4.66 -7.11
N ILE A 115 3.39 4.55 -8.37
CA ILE A 115 3.72 5.51 -9.42
C ILE A 115 3.20 6.91 -9.04
N LEU A 116 1.94 7.00 -8.60
CA LEU A 116 1.33 8.26 -8.19
C LEU A 116 2.06 8.88 -6.98
N TYR A 117 2.50 8.08 -6.01
CA TYR A 117 3.30 8.56 -4.90
C TYR A 117 4.61 9.18 -5.34
N LEU A 118 5.33 8.52 -6.24
CA LEU A 118 6.59 9.05 -6.77
C LEU A 118 6.37 10.36 -7.52
N ILE A 119 5.37 10.41 -8.40
CA ILE A 119 5.03 11.61 -9.17
C ILE A 119 4.63 12.76 -8.23
N PHE A 120 3.68 12.53 -7.33
CA PHE A 120 3.17 13.58 -6.45
C PHE A 120 4.16 13.99 -5.38
N THR A 121 5.08 13.12 -4.96
CA THR A 121 6.18 13.50 -4.06
C THR A 121 7.10 14.51 -4.72
N VAL A 122 7.54 14.23 -5.96
CA VAL A 122 8.39 15.14 -6.73
C VAL A 122 7.67 16.45 -7.01
N GLN A 123 6.39 16.41 -7.38
CA GLN A 123 5.57 17.61 -7.58
C GLN A 123 5.35 18.43 -6.31
N SER A 124 5.34 17.79 -5.14
CA SER A 124 5.23 18.44 -3.84
C SER A 124 6.53 19.14 -3.39
N GLY A 125 7.62 18.97 -4.16
CA GLY A 125 8.92 19.56 -3.86
C GLY A 125 9.74 18.79 -2.82
N PHE A 126 9.35 17.55 -2.48
CA PHE A 126 10.15 16.68 -1.62
C PHE A 126 11.21 15.95 -2.44
N GLY A 127 12.41 15.85 -1.88
CA GLY A 127 13.48 15.05 -2.45
C GLY A 127 13.30 13.56 -2.14
N PHE A 128 13.93 12.70 -2.93
CA PHE A 128 13.97 11.25 -2.63
C PHE A 128 14.56 10.94 -1.25
N ARG A 129 15.46 11.79 -0.74
CA ARG A 129 15.99 11.62 0.63
C ARG A 129 14.92 11.80 1.69
N ASP A 130 13.97 12.72 1.51
CA ASP A 130 12.91 12.98 2.49
C ASP A 130 11.97 11.79 2.65
N LEU A 131 11.81 10.98 1.59
CA LEU A 131 11.02 9.74 1.65
C LEU A 131 11.68 8.66 2.52
N PHE A 132 13.01 8.59 2.55
CA PHE A 132 13.75 7.45 3.12
C PHE A 132 14.58 7.78 4.35
N LEU A 133 14.75 9.07 4.65
CA LEU A 133 15.47 9.54 5.82
C LEU A 133 14.57 10.51 6.58
N PRO A 134 14.40 10.32 7.90
CA PRO A 134 13.70 11.31 8.71
C PRO A 134 14.49 12.60 8.68
N ASN A 135 13.85 13.70 8.27
CA ASN A 135 14.46 15.01 8.41
C ASN A 135 14.68 15.28 9.91
N LYS A 136 15.90 15.70 10.27
CA LYS A 136 16.17 16.22 11.61
C LYS A 136 15.21 17.39 11.80
N GLY A 137 14.24 17.23 12.70
CA GLY A 137 13.34 18.32 13.05
C GLY A 137 14.18 19.50 13.51
N GLU A 138 14.10 20.60 12.77
CA GLU A 138 14.37 21.93 13.32
C GLU A 138 13.10 22.44 14.00
#